data_AF-A0A7J8G2G6-F1
#
_entry.id   AF-A0A7J8G2G6-F1
#
_cell.length_a   1.000
_cell.length_b   1.000
_cell.length_c   1.000
_cell.angle_alpha   90.00
_cell.angle_beta   90.00
_cell.angle_gamma   90.00
#
_symmetry.space_group_name_H-M   'P 1'
#
loop_
_entity.id
_entity.type
_entity.pdbx_description
1 polymer ?
#
loop_
_entity_poly.entity_id
_entity_poly.type
_entity_poly.pdbx_seq_one_letter_code
_entity_poly.pdbx_strand_id
1 'polypeptide(L)'
;MMGQTKEAEKMTSHIVSEETGCLECYRLLSAIYSQQEQHRKALDAIDKALELKPKDPKVISELFFTKGNQLREQNLLDKAFESYKAAVELNPDQAQAWMNMGGIQHIKVGGTMCPHELIMSEPYSWFQTASCCRKISPNWIA
;
A
#
# COMPACT_ATOMS: atom_id res chain seq x y z
N MET A 1 14.15 -2.34 20.66
CA MET A 1 13.76 -2.57 19.25
C MET A 1 14.77 -2.03 18.23
N MET A 2 15.42 -0.86 18.43
CA MET A 2 16.39 -0.31 17.44
C MET A 2 17.65 -1.15 17.19
N GLY A 3 18.09 -1.99 18.13
CA GLY A 3 19.28 -2.84 17.95
C GLY A 3 19.03 -4.02 17.00
N GLN A 4 17.86 -4.66 17.14
CA GLN A 4 17.50 -5.86 16.37
C GLN A 4 17.24 -5.56 14.89
N THR A 5 16.73 -4.37 14.56
CA THR A 5 16.48 -3.97 13.16
C THR A 5 17.75 -3.73 12.35
N LYS A 6 18.81 -3.21 12.98
CA LYS A 6 20.09 -2.95 12.30
C LYS A 6 20.85 -4.24 12.01
N GLU A 7 20.82 -5.20 12.93
CA GLU A 7 21.39 -6.52 12.69
C GLU A 7 20.61 -7.27 11.60
N ALA A 8 19.27 -7.21 11.64
CA ALA A 8 18.42 -7.78 10.60
C ALA A 8 18.69 -7.16 9.22
N GLU A 9 18.89 -5.84 9.14
CA GLU A 9 19.28 -5.17 7.89
C GLU A 9 20.62 -5.70 7.37
N LYS A 10 21.62 -5.85 8.24
CA LYS A 10 22.95 -6.35 7.84
C LYS A 10 22.89 -7.79 7.33
N MET A 11 22.16 -8.67 8.02
CA MET A 11 21.96 -10.05 7.56
C MET A 11 21.22 -10.09 6.23
N THR A 12 20.12 -9.35 6.10
CA THR A 12 19.30 -9.41 4.88
C THR A 12 20.02 -8.79 3.68
N SER A 13 20.83 -7.73 3.88
CA SER A 13 21.65 -7.14 2.81
C SER A 13 22.79 -8.06 2.34
N HIS A 14 23.40 -8.84 3.24
CA HIS A 14 24.36 -9.88 2.87
C HIS A 14 23.71 -10.93 1.97
N ILE A 15 22.54 -11.45 2.37
CA ILE A 15 21.81 -12.47 1.60
C ILE A 15 21.45 -11.92 0.21
N VAL A 16 20.97 -10.68 0.11
CA VAL A 16 20.65 -10.07 -1.19
C VAL A 16 21.88 -9.91 -2.08
N SER A 17 23.08 -9.76 -1.51
CA SER A 17 24.32 -9.68 -2.29
C SER A 17 24.80 -11.03 -2.83
N GLU A 18 24.45 -12.13 -2.15
CA GLU A 18 24.80 -13.49 -2.54
C GLU A 18 23.72 -14.11 -3.45
N GLU A 19 22.45 -13.88 -3.13
CA GLU A 19 21.28 -14.38 -3.85
C GLU A 19 20.53 -13.23 -4.54
N THR A 20 20.91 -12.98 -5.79
CA THR A 20 20.22 -12.04 -6.68
C THR A 20 18.89 -12.64 -7.15
N GLY A 21 17.87 -12.59 -6.30
CA GLY A 21 16.54 -13.13 -6.61
C GLY A 21 15.62 -13.42 -5.41
N CYS A 22 16.06 -13.14 -4.18
CA CYS A 22 15.27 -13.41 -2.99
C CYS A 22 14.15 -12.37 -2.79
N LEU A 23 12.94 -12.70 -3.28
CA LEU A 23 11.73 -11.87 -3.10
C LEU A 23 11.44 -11.58 -1.62
N GLU A 24 11.56 -12.61 -0.77
CA GLU A 24 11.27 -12.47 0.66
C GLU A 24 12.29 -11.57 1.36
N CYS A 25 13.55 -11.58 0.90
CA CYS A 25 14.59 -10.70 1.42
C CYS A 25 14.26 -9.23 1.13
N TYR A 26 13.77 -8.91 -0.07
CA TYR A 26 13.33 -7.54 -0.37
C TYR A 26 12.07 -7.13 0.40
N ARG A 27 11.13 -8.06 0.64
CA ARG A 27 9.98 -7.82 1.52
C ARG A 27 10.43 -7.50 2.95
N LEU A 28 11.32 -8.32 3.52
CA LEU A 28 11.89 -8.10 4.84
C LEU A 28 12.66 -6.79 4.93
N LEU A 29 13.50 -6.46 3.92
CA LEU A 29 14.21 -5.19 3.85
C LEU A 29 13.23 -4.00 3.84
N SER A 30 12.16 -4.09 3.05
CA SER A 30 11.16 -3.01 3.00
C SER A 30 10.49 -2.78 4.35
N ALA A 31 10.17 -3.86 5.08
CA ALA A 31 9.59 -3.78 6.42
C ALA A 31 10.57 -3.19 7.44
N ILE A 32 11.84 -3.60 7.39
CA ILE A 32 12.91 -3.05 8.23
C ILE A 32 13.07 -1.55 7.95
N TYR A 33 13.15 -1.14 6.69
CA TYR A 33 13.28 0.27 6.31
C TYR A 33 12.06 1.10 6.69
N SER A 34 10.85 0.52 6.58
CA SER A 34 9.63 1.17 7.06
C SER A 34 9.67 1.43 8.57
N GLN A 35 10.15 0.46 9.37
CA GLN A 35 10.26 0.63 10.82
C GLN A 35 11.33 1.65 11.21
N GLN A 36 12.34 1.86 10.35
CA GLN A 36 13.37 2.87 10.53
C GLN A 36 12.99 4.24 9.93
N GLU A 37 11.75 4.41 9.45
CA GLU A 37 11.28 5.63 8.77
C GLU A 37 12.12 6.01 7.54
N GLN A 38 12.89 5.06 6.99
CA GLN A 38 13.68 5.23 5.78
C GLN A 38 12.82 4.97 4.54
N HIS A 39 11.78 5.79 4.37
CA HIS A 39 10.73 5.58 3.36
C HIS A 39 11.27 5.41 1.93
N ARG A 40 12.31 6.16 1.55
CA ARG A 40 12.96 6.01 0.23
C ARG A 40 13.56 4.62 0.02
N LYS A 41 14.33 4.12 0.98
CA LYS A 41 14.91 2.77 0.89
C LYS A 41 13.85 1.68 0.95
N ALA A 42 12.77 1.90 1.71
CA ALA A 42 11.64 0.99 1.73
C ALA A 42 10.98 0.88 0.35
N LEU A 43 10.76 2.01 -0.31
CA LEU A 43 10.23 2.06 -1.68
C LEU A 43 11.16 1.35 -2.68
N ASP A 44 12.47 1.61 -2.63
CA ASP A 44 13.45 0.95 -3.50
C ASP A 44 13.43 -0.58 -3.32
N ALA A 45 13.32 -1.05 -2.07
CA ALA A 45 13.22 -2.49 -1.79
C ALA A 45 11.91 -3.09 -2.32
N ILE A 46 10.79 -2.38 -2.21
CA ILE A 46 9.50 -2.81 -2.76
C ILE A 46 9.54 -2.87 -4.29
N ASP A 47 10.14 -1.88 -4.93
CA ASP A 47 10.24 -1.83 -6.39
C ASP A 47 11.10 -3.01 -6.90
N LYS A 48 12.23 -3.31 -6.23
CA LYS A 48 13.02 -4.52 -6.52
C LYS A 48 12.22 -5.81 -6.31
N ALA A 49 11.39 -5.89 -5.26
CA ALA A 49 10.52 -7.04 -5.03
C ALA A 49 9.51 -7.23 -6.17
N LEU A 50 8.95 -6.14 -6.71
CA LEU A 50 8.04 -6.17 -7.84
C LEU A 50 8.74 -6.53 -9.17
N GLU A 51 9.99 -6.10 -9.36
CA GLU A 51 10.83 -6.46 -10.52
C GLU A 51 11.12 -7.96 -10.61
N LEU A 52 11.16 -8.67 -9.47
CA LEU A 52 11.29 -10.13 -9.42
C LEU A 52 10.04 -10.87 -9.91
N LYS A 53 8.97 -10.14 -10.27
CA LYS A 53 7.70 -10.67 -10.81
C LYS A 53 7.13 -11.79 -9.92
N PRO A 54 6.66 -11.45 -8.70
CA PRO A 54 6.01 -12.41 -7.83
C PRO A 54 4.87 -13.12 -8.56
N LYS A 55 4.69 -14.42 -8.32
CA LYS A 55 3.61 -15.20 -8.94
C LYS A 55 2.30 -15.15 -8.15
N ASP A 56 2.38 -14.90 -6.84
CA ASP A 56 1.23 -14.87 -5.95
C ASP A 56 0.61 -13.46 -5.91
N PRO A 57 -0.64 -13.27 -6.38
CA PRO A 57 -1.35 -12.00 -6.33
C PRO A 57 -1.44 -11.41 -4.91
N LYS A 58 -1.50 -12.25 -3.87
CA LYS A 58 -1.53 -11.77 -2.48
C LYS A 58 -0.23 -11.10 -2.10
N VAL A 59 0.91 -11.66 -2.51
CA VAL A 59 2.22 -11.06 -2.27
C VAL A 59 2.36 -9.74 -3.03
N ILE A 60 1.90 -9.67 -4.28
CA ILE A 60 1.89 -8.43 -5.06
C ILE A 60 1.00 -7.37 -4.39
N SER A 61 -0.19 -7.77 -3.91
CA SER A 61 -1.11 -6.91 -3.18
C SER A 61 -0.46 -6.33 -1.91
N GLU A 62 0.19 -7.16 -1.11
CA GLU A 62 0.91 -6.72 0.10
C GLU A 62 2.06 -5.75 -0.21
N LEU A 63 2.78 -5.95 -1.32
CA LEU A 63 3.82 -5.03 -1.77
C LEU A 63 3.22 -3.66 -2.13
N PHE A 64 2.12 -3.63 -2.89
CA PHE A 64 1.42 -2.39 -3.22
C PHE A 64 0.83 -1.70 -1.99
N PHE A 65 0.29 -2.46 -1.04
CA PHE A 65 -0.19 -1.91 0.24
C PHE A 65 0.94 -1.26 1.03
N THR A 66 2.08 -1.94 1.14
CA THR A 66 3.26 -1.42 1.84
C THR A 66 3.79 -0.17 1.13
N LYS A 67 3.80 -0.16 -0.22
CA LYS A 67 4.15 1.01 -1.03
C LYS A 67 3.24 2.19 -0.74
N GLY A 68 1.93 1.95 -0.69
CA GLY A 68 0.94 2.95 -0.33
C GLY A 68 1.20 3.56 1.05
N ASN A 69 1.54 2.73 2.05
CA ASN A 69 1.89 3.21 3.39
C ASN A 69 3.12 4.13 3.35
N GLN A 70 4.20 3.75 2.67
CA GLN A 70 5.40 4.60 2.58
C GLN A 70 5.13 5.92 1.88
N LEU A 71 4.33 5.91 0.80
CA LEU A 71 3.93 7.13 0.07
C LEU A 71 3.05 8.04 0.92
N ARG A 72 2.16 7.46 1.74
CA ARG A 72 1.32 8.21 2.68
C ARG A 72 2.16 8.91 3.74
N GLU A 73 3.18 8.24 4.31
CA GLU A 73 4.12 8.88 5.26
C GLU A 73 4.89 10.05 4.62
N GLN A 74 5.14 9.98 3.31
CA GLN A 74 5.73 11.08 2.54
C GLN A 74 4.72 12.15 2.09
N ASN A 75 3.46 12.08 2.53
CA ASN A 75 2.36 12.96 2.12
C ASN A 75 2.06 12.95 0.60
N LEU A 76 2.49 11.90 -0.12
CA LEU A 76 2.21 11.70 -1.54
C LEU A 76 0.86 10.98 -1.72
N LEU A 77 -0.21 11.63 -1.26
CA LEU A 77 -1.53 11.00 -1.08
C LEU A 77 -2.13 10.47 -2.39
N ASP A 78 -1.92 11.13 -3.52
CA ASP A 78 -2.37 10.65 -4.83
C ASP A 78 -1.74 9.31 -5.20
N LYS A 79 -0.42 9.22 -5.07
CA LYS A 79 0.33 7.98 -5.37
C LYS A 79 0.03 6.87 -4.37
N ALA A 80 -0.20 7.24 -3.10
CA ALA A 80 -0.62 6.30 -2.07
C ALA A 80 -1.99 5.70 -2.42
N PHE A 81 -2.94 6.52 -2.85
CA PHE A 81 -4.26 6.05 -3.27
C PHE A 81 -4.19 5.06 -4.44
N GLU A 82 -3.43 5.37 -5.50
CA GLU A 82 -3.25 4.44 -6.62
C GLU A 82 -2.56 3.14 -6.20
N SER A 83 -1.62 3.20 -5.25
CA SER A 83 -0.97 2.00 -4.71
C SER A 83 -1.96 1.12 -3.94
N TYR A 84 -2.81 1.72 -3.09
CA TYR A 84 -3.85 0.98 -2.39
C TYR A 84 -4.91 0.41 -3.35
N LYS A 85 -5.24 1.15 -4.41
CA LYS A 85 -6.16 0.69 -5.45
C LYS A 85 -5.61 -0.57 -6.14
N ALA A 86 -4.35 -0.56 -6.56
CA ALA A 86 -3.69 -1.73 -7.14
C ALA A 86 -3.68 -2.93 -6.15
N ALA A 87 -3.52 -2.67 -4.85
CA ALA A 87 -3.56 -3.71 -3.83
C ALA A 87 -4.95 -4.39 -3.73
N VAL A 88 -6.04 -3.61 -3.74
CA VAL A 88 -7.41 -4.15 -3.64
C VAL A 88 -7.91 -4.78 -4.93
N GLU A 89 -7.40 -4.38 -6.09
CA GLU A 89 -7.67 -5.06 -7.37
C GLU A 89 -7.12 -6.50 -7.37
N LEU A 90 -6.00 -6.72 -6.69
CA LEU A 90 -5.37 -8.04 -6.55
C LEU A 90 -5.93 -8.85 -5.36
N ASN A 91 -6.26 -8.17 -4.26
CA ASN A 91 -6.82 -8.77 -3.06
C ASN A 91 -7.93 -7.88 -2.48
N PRO A 92 -9.19 -8.10 -2.91
CA PRO A 92 -10.33 -7.30 -2.47
C PRO A 92 -10.60 -7.38 -0.96
N ASP A 93 -10.13 -8.44 -0.29
CA ASP A 93 -10.36 -8.70 1.13
C ASP A 93 -9.41 -7.90 2.05
N GLN A 94 -8.48 -7.13 1.50
CA GLN A 94 -7.55 -6.30 2.26
C GLN A 94 -8.24 -5.04 2.81
N ALA A 95 -9.02 -5.20 3.88
CA ALA A 95 -9.81 -4.13 4.51
C ALA A 95 -8.98 -2.88 4.85
N GLN A 96 -7.72 -3.03 5.28
CA GLN A 96 -6.86 -1.89 5.61
C GLN A 96 -6.60 -0.97 4.42
N ALA A 97 -6.49 -1.52 3.19
CA ALA A 97 -6.28 -0.71 1.99
C ALA A 97 -7.50 0.16 1.68
N TRP A 98 -8.70 -0.40 1.79
CA TRP A 98 -9.96 0.34 1.65
C TRP A 98 -10.08 1.47 2.69
N MET A 99 -9.73 1.19 3.95
CA MET A 99 -9.74 2.22 5.00
C MET A 99 -8.78 3.36 4.70
N ASN A 100 -7.56 3.05 4.26
CA ASN A 100 -6.56 4.06 3.91
C ASN A 100 -6.99 4.90 2.69
N MET A 101 -7.59 4.27 1.67
CA MET A 101 -8.17 4.99 0.52
C MET A 101 -9.28 5.94 0.94
N GLY A 102 -10.19 5.49 1.81
CA GLY A 102 -11.26 6.33 2.36
C GLY A 102 -10.71 7.53 3.15
N GLY A 103 -9.69 7.31 3.98
CA GLY A 103 -9.00 8.38 4.71
C GLY A 103 -8.36 9.41 3.79
N ILE A 104 -7.69 8.97 2.72
CA ILE A 104 -7.11 9.88 1.71
C ILE A 104 -8.19 10.70 1.01
N GLN A 105 -9.30 10.06 0.61
CA GLN A 105 -10.41 10.75 -0.05
C GLN A 105 -11.04 11.79 0.88
N HIS A 106 -11.22 11.47 2.16
CA HIS A 106 -11.71 12.42 3.15
C HIS A 106 -10.79 13.64 3.29
N ILE A 107 -9.46 13.44 3.30
CA ILE A 107 -8.49 14.54 3.35
C ILE A 107 -8.60 15.43 2.10
N LYS A 108 -8.75 14.83 0.91
CA LYS A 108 -8.90 15.57 -0.35
C LYS A 108 -10.19 16.38 -0.41
N VAL A 109 -11.31 15.77 -0.03
CA VAL A 109 -12.63 16.43 -0.01
C VAL A 109 -12.68 17.52 1.07
N GLY A 110 -12.06 17.29 2.23
CA GLY A 110 -11.91 18.30 3.28
C GLY A 110 -11.00 19.47 2.91
N GLY A 111 -10.13 19.30 1.90
CA GLY A 111 -9.25 20.35 1.36
C GLY A 111 -9.79 21.09 0.12
N THR A 112 -10.91 20.65 -0.46
CA THR A 112 -11.44 21.18 -1.74
C THR A 112 -12.81 21.86 -1.58
N MET A 113 -12.89 22.82 -0.65
CA MET A 113 -13.96 23.83 -0.67
C MET A 113 -13.39 25.20 -1.06
N CYS A 114 -12.96 25.32 -2.30
CA CYS A 114 -12.98 26.59 -3.04
C CYS A 114 -13.71 26.31 -4.36
N PRO A 115 -15.00 26.67 -4.50
CA PRO A 115 -15.78 26.30 -5.67
C PRO A 115 -15.61 27.35 -6.76
N HIS A 116 -14.73 27.11 -7.73
CA HIS A 116 -14.94 27.65 -9.07
C HIS A 116 -14.20 26.86 -10.14
N GLU A 117 -14.94 26.04 -10.88
CA GLU A 117 -14.53 25.43 -12.15
C GLU A 117 -13.73 24.13 -12.06
N LEU A 118 -13.88 23.33 -13.13
CA LEU A 118 -13.57 21.91 -13.33
C LEU A 118 -14.78 21.02 -13.02
N ILE A 119 -15.85 21.11 -13.81
CA ILE A 119 -16.00 20.50 -15.15
C ILE A 119 -15.63 19.01 -15.12
N MET A 120 -16.70 18.22 -15.03
CA MET A 120 -16.90 16.87 -15.57
C MET A 120 -15.71 16.24 -16.31
N SER A 121 -15.11 15.21 -15.73
CA SER A 121 -14.77 14.00 -16.49
C SER A 121 -14.87 12.78 -15.57
N GLU A 122 -15.74 11.85 -15.98
CA GLU A 122 -15.93 10.48 -15.48
C GLU A 122 -16.55 10.29 -14.08
N PRO A 123 -17.89 10.33 -13.96
CA PRO A 123 -18.59 9.70 -12.84
C PRO A 123 -18.73 8.20 -13.13
N TYR A 124 -18.56 7.35 -12.11
CA TYR A 124 -18.87 5.90 -12.12
C TYR A 124 -17.83 4.91 -12.69
N SER A 125 -16.87 4.52 -11.85
CA SER A 125 -16.41 3.11 -11.82
C SER A 125 -16.33 2.50 -10.40
N TRP A 126 -16.45 3.33 -9.35
CA TRP A 126 -16.32 2.90 -7.95
C TRP A 126 -17.49 2.06 -7.39
N PHE A 127 -18.61 1.95 -8.11
CA PHE A 127 -19.79 1.24 -7.61
C PHE A 127 -19.82 -0.27 -7.85
N GLN A 128 -18.86 -0.87 -8.57
CA GLN A 128 -18.88 -2.33 -8.82
C GLN A 128 -18.22 -3.19 -7.74
N THR A 129 -17.44 -2.62 -6.81
CA THR A 129 -16.83 -3.40 -5.71
C THR A 129 -17.63 -3.35 -4.41
N ALA A 130 -18.79 -2.66 -4.38
CA ALA A 130 -19.71 -2.59 -3.24
C ALA A 130 -20.44 -3.92 -2.92
N SER A 131 -19.91 -5.06 -3.35
CA SER A 131 -20.38 -6.40 -2.97
C SER A 131 -19.66 -6.97 -1.74
N CYS A 132 -18.50 -6.46 -1.30
CA CYS A 132 -17.79 -7.03 -0.15
C CYS A 132 -18.20 -6.44 1.22
N CYS A 133 -18.69 -5.19 1.29
CA CYS A 133 -19.22 -4.64 2.55
C CYS A 133 -20.54 -5.31 3.00
N ARG A 134 -21.13 -6.20 2.19
CA ARG A 134 -22.39 -6.90 2.51
C ARG A 134 -22.19 -8.22 3.29
N LYS A 135 -20.98 -8.54 3.74
CA LYS A 135 -20.67 -9.76 4.52
C LYS A 135 -20.34 -9.53 6.00
N ILE A 136 -20.57 -8.33 6.53
CA ILE A 136 -20.57 -8.10 7.98
C ILE A 136 -22.01 -7.72 8.38
N SER A 137 -22.84 -8.74 8.61
CA SER A 137 -24.10 -8.58 9.34
C SER A 137 -23.78 -8.26 10.80
N PRO A 138 -24.50 -7.31 11.40
CA PRO A 138 -25.60 -7.73 12.25
C PRO A 138 -26.90 -6.99 11.92
N ASN A 139 -28.01 -7.73 11.97
CA ASN A 139 -29.37 -7.24 12.26
C ASN A 139 -29.34 -5.98 13.11
N TRP A 140 -30.05 -4.92 12.71
CA TRP A 140 -30.67 -3.80 13.47
C TRP A 140 -30.87 -2.72 12.38
N ILE A 141 -32.07 -2.42 11.88
CA ILE A 141 -33.12 -1.63 12.54
C ILE A 141 -34.44 -1.96 11.82
N ALA A 142 -35.44 -2.40 12.58
CA ALA A 142 -36.86 -2.24 12.26
C ALA A 142 -37.40 -1.06 13.07
#